data_AF-A0A8S2U1S2-F1
#
_entry.id   AF-A0A8S2U1S2-F1
#
_cell.length_a   1.000
_cell.length_b   1.000
_cell.length_c   1.000
_cell.angle_alpha   90.00
_cell.angle_beta   90.00
_cell.angle_gamma   90.00
#
_symmetry.space_group_name_H-M   'P 1'
#
loop_
_entity.id
_entity.type
_entity.pdbx_description
1 polymer ?
#
loop_
_entity_poly.entity_id
_entity_poly.type
_entity_poly.pdbx_seq_one_letter_code
_entity_poly.pdbx_strand_id
1 'polypeptide(L)'
;GTEILSPHGMPLDLIDRIMIIRTLPYGMEEMIEILRIRAKVEHIDVSDESLQALAEIGNVSTLRYAVQLMTPANILARINGKDQIEKEEIDEVRDVFLDAKSSALLLKQEDAKYMK
;
A
#
# COMPACT_ATOMS: atom_id res chain seq x y z
N GLY A 1 -6.48 -21.93 28.11
CA GLY A 1 -5.02 -22.15 28.21
C GLY A 1 -4.42 -21.79 26.89
N THR A 2 -3.49 -20.85 26.77
CA THR A 2 -2.74 -20.02 27.73
C THR A 2 -3.07 -18.55 27.47
N GLU A 3 -3.63 -17.84 28.46
CA GLU A 3 -3.89 -16.38 28.41
C GLU A 3 -2.62 -15.55 28.63
N ILE A 4 -1.47 -16.04 28.12
CA ILE A 4 -0.17 -15.40 28.36
C ILE A 4 0.12 -14.51 27.16
N LEU A 5 0.01 -13.20 27.36
CA LEU A 5 0.50 -12.19 26.41
C LEU A 5 2.03 -12.25 26.39
N SER A 6 2.60 -12.62 25.25
CA SER A 6 4.05 -12.65 25.05
C SER A 6 4.47 -11.76 23.87
N PRO A 7 5.68 -11.17 23.90
CA PRO A 7 6.16 -10.35 22.80
C PRO A 7 6.18 -11.17 21.50
N HIS A 8 5.67 -10.58 20.41
CA HIS A 8 5.57 -11.24 19.10
C HIS A 8 4.76 -12.56 19.09
N GLY A 9 4.00 -12.88 20.16
CA GLY A 9 3.23 -14.12 20.27
C GLY A 9 4.09 -15.40 20.41
N MET A 10 5.37 -15.26 20.80
CA MET A 10 6.29 -16.39 20.94
C MET A 10 6.57 -16.71 22.42
N PRO A 11 6.90 -17.97 22.78
CA PRO A 11 7.36 -18.29 24.13
C PRO A 11 8.63 -17.52 24.50
N LEU A 12 8.77 -17.13 25.77
CA LEU A 12 9.92 -16.38 26.26
C LEU A 12 11.26 -17.10 25.99
N ASP A 13 11.29 -18.42 26.17
CA ASP A 13 12.47 -19.26 25.90
C ASP A 13 12.97 -19.16 24.45
N LEU A 14 12.06 -18.87 23.51
CA LEU A 14 12.40 -18.70 22.09
C LEU A 14 12.93 -17.28 21.82
N ILE A 15 12.32 -16.27 22.47
CA ILE A 15 12.74 -14.86 22.35
C ILE A 15 14.19 -14.68 22.83
N ASP A 16 14.58 -15.38 23.90
CA ASP A 16 15.94 -15.31 24.43
C ASP A 16 16.99 -15.98 23.53
N ARG A 17 16.57 -16.79 22.55
CA ARG A 17 17.45 -17.52 21.63
C ARG A 17 17.55 -16.89 20.23
N ILE A 18 16.80 -15.82 19.96
CA ILE A 18 16.75 -15.18 18.64
C ILE A 18 17.37 -13.79 18.66
N MET A 19 18.03 -13.42 17.57
CA MET A 19 18.46 -12.05 17.33
C MET A 19 17.34 -11.28 16.63
N ILE A 20 16.76 -10.30 17.32
CA ILE A 20 15.70 -9.44 16.75
C ILE A 20 16.34 -8.24 16.05
N ILE A 21 16.21 -8.18 14.73
CA ILE A 21 16.60 -7.03 13.92
C ILE A 21 15.32 -6.23 13.61
N ARG A 22 15.28 -4.96 14.04
CA ARG A 22 14.13 -4.08 13.81
C ARG A 22 14.26 -3.39 12.46
N THR A 23 13.17 -3.37 11.70
CA THR A 23 13.05 -2.50 10.52
C THR A 23 12.42 -1.18 10.91
N LEU A 24 12.80 -0.11 10.21
CA LEU A 24 12.21 1.21 10.37
C LEU A 24 11.22 1.46 9.21
N PRO A 25 10.19 2.29 9.42
CA PRO A 25 9.33 2.74 8.33
C PRO A 25 10.15 3.48 7.26
N TYR A 26 9.78 3.32 6.00
CA TYR A 26 10.42 4.03 4.89
C TYR A 26 10.09 5.52 4.92
N GLY A 27 11.09 6.34 4.60
CA GLY A 27 10.90 7.75 4.30
C GLY A 27 10.24 7.98 2.94
N MET A 28 9.82 9.22 2.68
CA MET A 28 9.17 9.58 1.41
C MET A 28 10.07 9.31 0.19
N GLU A 29 11.34 9.72 0.28
CA GLU A 29 12.32 9.53 -0.79
C GLU A 29 12.57 8.04 -1.08
N GLU A 30 12.65 7.22 -0.03
CA GLU A 30 12.80 5.77 -0.14
C GLU A 30 11.57 5.13 -0.80
N MET A 31 10.36 5.60 -0.45
CA MET A 31 9.13 5.12 -1.07
C MET A 31 9.07 5.43 -2.57
N ILE A 32 9.46 6.64 -2.98
CA ILE A 32 9.54 7.02 -4.40
C ILE A 32 10.51 6.11 -5.14
N GLU A 33 11.68 5.83 -4.57
CA GLU A 33 12.67 4.98 -5.23
C GLU A 33 12.19 3.53 -5.32
N ILE A 34 11.54 2.99 -4.29
CA ILE A 34 10.93 1.65 -4.34
C ILE A 34 9.87 1.58 -5.44
N LEU A 35 8.99 2.59 -5.54
CA LEU A 35 7.96 2.66 -6.57
C LEU A 35 8.58 2.77 -7.98
N ARG A 36 9.65 3.56 -8.14
CA ARG A 36 10.39 3.69 -9.40
C ARG A 36 11.03 2.36 -9.81
N ILE A 37 11.67 1.65 -8.89
CA ILE A 37 12.22 0.31 -9.15
C ILE A 37 11.09 -0.63 -9.57
N ARG A 38 9.95 -0.58 -8.88
CA ARG A 38 8.80 -1.44 -9.20
C ARG A 38 8.22 -1.14 -10.58
N ALA A 39 8.07 0.13 -10.94
CA ALA A 39 7.62 0.58 -12.26
C ALA A 39 8.50 0.01 -13.37
N LYS A 40 9.83 0.09 -13.19
CA LYS A 40 10.80 -0.48 -14.14
C LYS A 40 10.69 -1.99 -14.27
N VAL A 41 10.49 -2.72 -13.17
CA VAL A 41 10.33 -4.18 -13.17
C VAL A 41 9.04 -4.62 -13.87
N GLU A 42 7.96 -3.85 -13.71
CA GLU A 42 6.67 -4.15 -14.35
C GLU A 42 6.54 -3.57 -15.77
N HIS A 43 7.57 -2.89 -16.27
CA HIS A 43 7.57 -2.18 -17.56
C HIS A 43 6.41 -1.19 -17.71
N ILE A 44 6.16 -0.43 -16.64
CA ILE A 44 5.15 0.60 -16.57
C ILE A 44 5.84 1.96 -16.59
N ASP A 45 5.51 2.80 -17.56
CA ASP A 45 5.97 4.19 -17.58
C ASP A 45 5.06 5.03 -16.68
N VAL A 46 5.67 5.71 -15.71
CA VAL A 46 5.00 6.54 -14.71
C VAL A 46 5.69 7.90 -14.70
N SER A 47 4.94 8.99 -14.73
CA SER A 47 5.53 10.33 -14.61
C SER A 47 6.09 10.57 -13.20
N ASP A 48 7.06 11.47 -13.06
CA ASP A 48 7.64 11.78 -11.74
C ASP A 48 6.60 12.39 -10.77
N GLU A 49 5.64 13.16 -11.30
CA GLU A 49 4.52 13.71 -10.53
C GLU A 49 3.60 12.60 -10.00
N SER A 50 3.33 11.60 -10.84
CA SER A 50 2.58 10.39 -10.49
C SER A 50 3.28 9.55 -9.43
N LEU A 51 4.61 9.41 -9.51
CA LEU A 51 5.40 8.71 -8.48
C LEU A 51 5.33 9.44 -7.13
N GLN A 52 5.38 10.76 -7.14
CA GLN A 52 5.23 11.58 -5.92
C GLN A 52 3.85 11.38 -5.31
N ALA A 53 2.79 11.42 -6.12
CA ALA A 53 1.42 11.19 -5.66
C ALA A 53 1.23 9.78 -5.07
N LEU A 54 1.78 8.75 -5.71
CA LEU A 54 1.75 7.37 -5.20
C LEU A 54 2.51 7.23 -3.87
N ALA A 55 3.64 7.93 -3.71
CA ALA A 55 4.37 7.94 -2.44
C ALA A 55 3.59 8.62 -1.32
N GLU A 56 2.91 9.74 -1.60
CA GLU A 56 2.00 10.40 -0.66
C GLU A 56 0.85 9.47 -0.23
N ILE A 57 0.23 8.78 -1.20
CA ILE A 57 -0.79 7.77 -0.92
C ILE A 57 -0.22 6.65 -0.05
N GLY A 58 0.98 6.16 -0.37
CA GLY A 58 1.67 5.11 0.38
C GLY A 58 1.97 5.50 1.83
N ASN A 59 2.28 6.78 2.08
CA ASN A 59 2.52 7.32 3.41
C ASN A 59 1.24 7.39 4.26
N VAL A 60 0.11 7.78 3.66
CA VAL A 60 -1.19 7.85 4.36
C VAL A 60 -1.76 6.44 4.61
N SER A 61 -1.66 5.57 3.60
CA SER A 61 -2.19 4.21 3.61
C SER A 61 -1.10 3.18 3.93
N THR A 62 -0.56 2.51 2.92
CA THR A 62 0.60 1.62 2.98
C THR A 62 1.33 1.60 1.63
N LEU A 63 2.64 1.34 1.63
CA LEU A 63 3.42 1.16 0.39
C LEU A 63 2.88 0.02 -0.48
N ARG A 64 2.33 -1.04 0.13
CA ARG A 64 1.69 -2.14 -0.59
C ARG A 64 0.52 -1.65 -1.43
N TYR A 65 -0.32 -0.80 -0.86
CA TYR A 65 -1.48 -0.25 -1.56
C TYR A 65 -1.05 0.63 -2.73
N ALA A 66 -0.05 1.51 -2.53
CA ALA A 66 0.50 2.32 -3.62
C ALA A 66 1.01 1.48 -4.80
N VAL A 67 1.74 0.39 -4.52
CA VAL A 67 2.19 -0.56 -5.57
C VAL A 67 1.01 -1.23 -6.27
N GLN A 68 -0.03 -1.62 -5.53
CA GLN A 68 -1.22 -2.26 -6.10
C GLN A 68 -2.01 -1.33 -7.03
N LEU A 69 -1.97 -0.02 -6.81
CA LEU A 69 -2.64 0.97 -7.68
C LEU A 69 -1.95 1.13 -9.04
N MET A 70 -0.66 0.82 -9.17
CA MET A 70 0.10 1.01 -10.41
C MET A 70 -0.44 0.17 -11.57
N THR A 71 -0.81 -1.09 -11.31
CA THR A 71 -1.35 -1.99 -12.34
C THR A 71 -2.70 -1.52 -12.91
N PRO A 72 -3.74 -1.24 -12.10
CA PRO A 72 -5.00 -0.70 -12.61
C PRO A 72 -4.84 0.70 -13.21
N ALA A 73 -3.96 1.56 -12.68
CA ALA A 73 -3.65 2.85 -13.29
C ALA A 73 -3.00 2.70 -14.68
N ASN A 74 -2.13 1.72 -14.88
CA ASN A 74 -1.58 1.41 -16.20
C ASN A 74 -2.66 0.94 -17.18
N ILE A 75 -3.58 0.08 -16.72
CA ILE A 75 -4.69 -0.39 -17.57
C ILE A 75 -5.58 0.79 -17.96
N LEU A 76 -5.89 1.69 -17.03
CA LEU A 76 -6.68 2.89 -17.28
C LEU A 76 -6.00 3.84 -18.26
N ALA A 77 -4.70 4.10 -18.08
CA ALA A 77 -3.90 4.90 -19.00
C ALA A 77 -3.96 4.33 -20.43
N ARG A 78 -3.79 3.01 -20.58
CA ARG A 78 -3.88 2.31 -21.87
C ARG A 78 -5.27 2.39 -22.50
N ILE A 79 -6.34 2.34 -21.69
CA ILE A 79 -7.72 2.53 -22.18
C ILE A 79 -7.91 3.96 -22.70
N ASN A 80 -7.31 4.95 -22.03
CA ASN A 80 -7.32 6.35 -22.43
C ASN A 80 -6.35 6.66 -23.60
N GLY A 81 -5.64 5.66 -24.12
CA GLY A 81 -4.67 5.81 -25.21
C GLY A 81 -3.35 6.47 -24.79
N LYS A 82 -3.05 6.51 -23.49
CA LYS A 82 -1.78 6.96 -22.94
C LYS A 82 -0.85 5.77 -22.69
N ASP A 83 0.44 5.95 -22.98
CA ASP A 83 1.48 4.95 -22.68
C ASP A 83 2.13 5.19 -21.30
N GLN A 84 1.92 6.38 -20.71
CA GLN A 84 2.44 6.79 -19.41
C GLN A 84 1.30 7.07 -18.43
N ILE A 85 1.47 6.68 -17.17
CA ILE A 85 0.55 7.00 -16.08
C ILE A 85 0.74 8.44 -15.63
N GLU A 86 -0.32 9.23 -15.75
CA GLU A 86 -0.41 10.59 -15.21
C GLU A 86 -1.21 10.59 -13.89
N LYS A 87 -1.28 11.76 -13.26
CA LYS A 87 -1.86 11.89 -11.92
C LYS A 87 -3.37 11.61 -11.94
N GLU A 88 -4.03 11.97 -13.03
CA GLU A 88 -5.46 11.79 -13.24
C GLU A 88 -5.86 10.31 -13.11
N GLU A 89 -5.09 9.40 -13.71
CA GLU A 89 -5.37 7.96 -13.60
C GLU A 89 -5.19 7.44 -12.17
N ILE A 90 -4.22 7.97 -11.43
CA ILE A 90 -4.00 7.59 -10.03
C ILE A 90 -5.16 8.04 -9.15
N ASP A 91 -5.63 9.27 -9.34
CA ASP A 91 -6.75 9.83 -8.58
C ASP A 91 -8.05 9.05 -8.88
N GLU A 92 -8.32 8.70 -10.13
CA GLU A 92 -9.50 7.91 -10.51
C GLU A 92 -9.45 6.49 -9.93
N VAL A 93 -8.30 5.81 -10.03
CA VAL A 93 -8.15 4.45 -9.48
C VAL A 93 -8.25 4.46 -7.96
N ARG A 94 -7.75 5.50 -7.29
CA ARG A 94 -7.87 5.66 -5.84
C ARG A 94 -9.32 5.79 -5.38
N ASP A 95 -10.20 6.35 -6.18
CA ASP A 95 -11.64 6.46 -5.85
C ASP A 95 -12.35 5.11 -6.02
N VAL A 96 -11.92 4.29 -6.98
CA VAL A 96 -12.51 2.98 -7.26
C VAL A 96 -12.03 1.91 -6.28
N PHE A 97 -10.73 1.88 -5.98
CA PHE A 97 -10.12 0.90 -5.09
C PHE A 97 -9.94 1.53 -3.72
N LEU A 98 -10.44 0.87 -2.66
CA LEU A 98 -10.31 1.39 -1.30
C LEU A 98 -9.15 0.70 -0.57
N ASP A 99 -8.44 1.46 0.25
CA ASP A 99 -7.45 0.89 1.16
C ASP A 99 -8.14 0.21 2.37
N ALA A 100 -7.41 -0.63 3.09
CA ALA A 100 -7.95 -1.40 4.20
C ALA A 100 -8.53 -0.51 5.33
N LYS A 101 -7.92 0.65 5.61
CA LYS A 101 -8.40 1.55 6.66
C LYS A 101 -9.72 2.20 6.27
N SER A 102 -9.81 2.74 5.05
CA SER A 102 -11.06 3.34 4.55
C SER A 102 -12.17 2.31 4.43
N SER A 103 -11.84 1.10 3.97
CA SER A 103 -12.80 -0.02 3.90
C SER A 103 -13.35 -0.38 5.27
N ALA A 104 -12.50 -0.48 6.30
CA ALA A 104 -12.94 -0.77 7.66
C ALA A 104 -13.82 0.36 8.25
N LEU A 105 -13.52 1.62 7.92
CA LEU A 105 -14.35 2.76 8.33
C LEU A 105 -15.75 2.70 7.71
N LEU A 106 -15.82 2.40 6.41
CA LEU A 106 -17.08 2.25 5.69
C LEU A 106 -17.94 1.13 6.28
N LEU A 107 -17.34 -0.04 6.54
CA LEU A 107 -18.04 -1.17 7.17
C LEU A 107 -18.59 -0.80 8.55
N LYS A 108 -17.83 -0.05 9.34
CA LYS A 108 -18.27 0.42 10.67
C LYS A 108 -19.43 1.43 10.57
N GLN A 109 -19.44 2.27 9.55
CA GLN A 109 -20.53 3.23 9.32
C GLN A 109 -21.81 2.53 8.84
N GLU A 110 -21.66 1.45 8.10
CA GLU A 110 -22.76 0.64 7.55
C GLU A 110 -23.01 -0.65 8.34
N ASP A 111 -22.72 -0.68 9.65
CA ASP A 111 -22.80 -1.88 10.52
C ASP A 111 -24.16 -2.58 10.47
N ALA A 112 -25.24 -1.85 10.17
CA ALA A 112 -26.59 -2.39 10.05
C ALA A 112 -26.85 -3.20 8.75
N LYS A 113 -26.01 -3.02 7.71
CA LYS A 113 -26.16 -3.69 6.41
C LYS A 113 -25.39 -5.00 6.31
N TYR A 114 -24.43 -5.23 7.21
CA TYR A 114 -23.54 -6.40 7.17
C TYR A 114 -23.89 -7.40 8.28
N MET A 115 -23.80 -8.70 7.97
CA MET A 115 -23.96 -9.75 8.99
C MET A 115 -22.76 -9.76 9.94
N LYS A 116 -23.04 -10.08 11.20
CA LYS A 116 -22.05 -10.24 12.26
C LYS A 116 -21.48 -11.65 12.31
#